data_AF-A0A7S2HUI2-F1
#
_entry.id   AF-A0A7S2HUI2-F1
#
_cell.length_a   1.000
_cell.length_b   1.000
_cell.length_c   1.000
_cell.angle_alpha   90.00
_cell.angle_beta   90.00
_cell.angle_gamma   90.00
#
_symmetry.space_group_name_H-M   'P 1'
#
loop_
_entity.id
_entity.type
_entity.pdbx_description
1 polymer ?
#
loop_
_entity_poly.entity_id
_entity_poly.type
_entity_poly.pdbx_seq_one_letter_code
_entity_poly.pdbx_strand_id
1 'polypeptide(L)'
;IEIIYTSGVLDAFRALRLLRLLRILRLFNKPRVHRAFKVLRAVINEKQEDLGASMIVLFMSLMVAATLMYLIEGTHAEGFDSFASIPQSMYWATITLTTIGYGDITPRTSWGQAFCCFV
;
A
#
# COMPACT_ATOMS: atom_id res chain seq x y z
N ILE A 1 13.16 -28.21 32.80
CA ILE A 1 12.28 -29.13 32.02
C ILE A 1 10.87 -28.52 31.91
N GLU A 2 10.23 -28.13 33.01
CA GLU A 2 8.89 -27.52 33.05
C GLU A 2 8.71 -26.24 32.20
N ILE A 3 9.75 -25.39 32.14
CA ILE A 3 9.75 -24.17 31.32
C ILE A 3 9.73 -24.48 29.81
N ILE A 4 10.38 -25.57 29.39
CA ILE A 4 10.44 -26.02 27.98
C ILE A 4 9.09 -26.63 27.56
N TYR A 5 8.42 -27.36 28.46
CA TYR A 5 7.06 -27.85 28.22
C TYR A 5 6.06 -26.69 28.12
N THR A 6 6.19 -25.69 28.99
CA THR A 6 5.31 -24.50 28.96
C THR A 6 5.48 -23.68 27.68
N SER A 7 6.71 -23.48 27.19
CA SER A 7 6.94 -22.80 25.91
C SER A 7 6.37 -23.58 24.72
N GLY A 8 6.56 -24.91 24.69
CA GLY A 8 6.02 -25.75 23.62
C GLY A 8 4.48 -25.77 23.59
N VAL A 9 3.83 -25.73 24.74
CA VAL A 9 2.37 -25.65 24.85
C VAL A 9 1.84 -24.29 24.38
N LEU A 10 2.51 -23.18 24.73
CA LEU A 10 2.15 -21.84 24.25
C LEU A 10 2.29 -21.72 22.72
N ASP A 11 3.33 -22.32 22.14
CA ASP A 11 3.53 -22.35 20.69
C ASP A 11 2.48 -23.24 19.99
N ALA A 12 2.06 -24.35 20.60
CA ALA A 12 0.94 -25.16 20.11
C ALA A 12 -0.38 -24.38 20.12
N PHE A 13 -0.67 -23.59 21.17
CA PHE A 13 -1.85 -22.72 21.21
C PHE A 13 -1.79 -21.59 20.17
N ARG A 14 -0.62 -21.00 19.91
CA ARG A 14 -0.39 -20.05 18.82
C ARG A 14 -0.62 -20.69 17.45
N ALA A 15 -0.09 -21.90 17.23
CA ALA A 15 -0.29 -22.67 16.00
C ALA A 15 -1.78 -23.01 15.77
N LEU A 16 -2.50 -23.46 16.80
CA LEU A 16 -3.95 -23.70 16.74
C LEU A 16 -4.74 -22.42 16.40
N ARG A 17 -4.28 -21.25 16.87
CA ARG A 17 -4.86 -19.95 16.51
C ARG A 17 -4.58 -19.58 15.05
N LEU A 18 -3.37 -19.87 14.55
CA LEU A 18 -3.00 -19.68 13.14
C LEU A 18 -3.74 -20.64 12.19
N LEU A 19 -4.11 -21.85 12.63
CA LEU A 19 -4.97 -22.75 11.85
C LEU A 19 -6.33 -22.12 11.52
N ARG A 20 -6.79 -21.11 12.27
CA ARG A 20 -8.01 -20.36 11.91
C ARG A 20 -7.82 -19.51 10.64
N LEU A 21 -6.59 -19.07 10.32
CA LEU A 21 -6.28 -18.38 9.06
C LEU A 21 -6.45 -19.32 7.85
N LEU A 22 -6.27 -20.64 8.01
CA LEU A 22 -6.56 -21.61 6.95
C LEU A 22 -8.04 -21.60 6.53
N ARG A 23 -8.95 -21.02 7.32
CA ARG A 23 -10.34 -20.82 6.90
C ARG A 23 -10.47 -19.83 5.75
N ILE A 24 -9.55 -18.87 5.59
CA ILE A 24 -9.50 -17.99 4.40
C ILE A 24 -9.27 -18.80 3.13
N LEU A 25 -8.48 -19.88 3.17
CA LEU A 25 -8.25 -20.75 2.02
C LEU A 25 -9.55 -21.41 1.52
N ARG A 26 -10.54 -21.62 2.41
CA ARG A 26 -11.86 -22.14 2.01
C ARG A 26 -12.68 -21.15 1.19
N LEU A 27 -12.39 -19.84 1.23
CA LEU A 27 -13.04 -18.84 0.38
C LEU A 27 -12.61 -18.98 -1.10
N PHE A 28 -11.34 -19.32 -1.34
CA PHE A 28 -10.81 -19.52 -2.69
C PHE A 28 -11.42 -20.72 -3.42
N ASN A 29 -11.86 -21.73 -2.67
CA ASN A 29 -12.46 -22.95 -3.24
C ASN A 29 -13.95 -22.80 -3.58
N LYS A 30 -14.52 -21.59 -3.48
CA LYS A 30 -15.91 -21.33 -3.90
C LYS A 30 -15.97 -21.15 -5.42
N PRO A 31 -16.85 -21.88 -6.14
CA PRO A 31 -16.96 -21.78 -7.60
C PRO A 31 -17.35 -20.37 -8.08
N ARG A 32 -18.03 -19.58 -7.24
CA ARG A 32 -18.34 -18.16 -7.50
C ARG A 32 -17.07 -17.30 -7.58
N VAL A 33 -16.12 -17.52 -6.68
CA VAL A 33 -14.85 -16.80 -6.63
C VAL A 33 -14.01 -17.15 -7.86
N HIS A 34 -13.93 -18.44 -8.19
CA HIS A 34 -13.22 -18.90 -9.38
C HIS A 34 -13.78 -18.32 -10.69
N ARG A 35 -15.12 -18.21 -10.82
CA ARG A 35 -15.77 -17.56 -11.97
C ARG A 35 -15.42 -16.07 -12.05
N ALA A 36 -15.46 -15.34 -10.94
CA ALA A 36 -15.10 -13.93 -10.89
C ALA A 36 -13.64 -13.71 -11.31
N PHE A 37 -12.71 -14.51 -10.80
CA PHE A 37 -11.30 -14.47 -11.22
C PHE A 37 -11.09 -14.85 -12.69
N LYS A 38 -11.87 -15.80 -13.24
CA LYS A 38 -11.80 -16.15 -14.67
C LYS A 38 -12.22 -14.97 -15.55
N VAL A 39 -13.29 -14.27 -15.19
CA VAL A 39 -13.76 -13.08 -15.92
C VAL A 39 -12.75 -11.95 -15.79
N LEU A 40 -12.28 -11.65 -14.56
CA LEU A 40 -11.25 -10.63 -14.33
C LEU A 40 -9.99 -10.89 -15.15
N ARG A 41 -9.51 -12.14 -15.17
CA ARG A 41 -8.33 -12.52 -15.95
C ARG A 41 -8.55 -12.37 -17.45
N ALA A 42 -9.74 -12.69 -17.95
CA ALA A 42 -10.08 -12.48 -19.36
C ALA A 42 -10.00 -10.99 -19.73
N VAL A 43 -10.59 -10.11 -18.90
CA VAL A 43 -10.55 -8.66 -19.12
C VAL A 43 -9.13 -8.11 -19.03
N ILE A 44 -8.33 -8.55 -18.05
CA ILE A 44 -6.92 -8.11 -17.93
C ILE A 44 -6.14 -8.49 -19.18
N ASN A 45 -6.25 -9.72 -19.67
CA ASN A 45 -5.52 -10.15 -20.87
C ASN A 45 -5.98 -9.38 -22.13
N GLU A 46 -7.26 -9.04 -22.22
CA GLU A 46 -7.82 -8.27 -23.33
C GLU A 46 -7.45 -6.78 -23.27
N LYS A 47 -7.24 -6.23 -22.08
CA LYS A 47 -6.94 -4.80 -21.83
C LYS A 47 -5.56 -4.53 -21.25
N GLN A 48 -4.64 -5.48 -21.37
CA GLN A 48 -3.32 -5.38 -20.74
C GLN A 48 -2.49 -4.19 -21.24
N GLU A 49 -2.64 -3.81 -22.51
CA GLU A 49 -1.91 -2.67 -23.09
C GLU A 49 -2.42 -1.35 -22.50
N ASP A 50 -3.75 -1.14 -22.47
CA ASP A 50 -4.38 0.03 -21.87
C ASP A 50 -4.09 0.12 -20.36
N LEU A 51 -4.22 -0.99 -19.65
CA LEU A 51 -3.91 -1.08 -18.22
C LEU A 51 -2.43 -0.82 -17.96
N GLY A 52 -1.54 -1.41 -18.74
CA GLY A 52 -0.10 -1.22 -18.64
C GLY A 52 0.31 0.24 -18.87
N ALA A 53 -0.24 0.88 -19.91
CA ALA A 53 -0.02 2.29 -20.19
C ALA A 53 -0.49 3.17 -19.02
N SER A 54 -1.69 2.91 -18.48
CA SER A 54 -2.22 3.66 -17.33
C SER A 54 -1.34 3.49 -16.08
N MET A 55 -0.84 2.28 -15.82
CA MET A 55 0.05 2.00 -14.69
C MET A 55 1.40 2.71 -14.82
N ILE A 56 1.95 2.80 -16.04
CA ILE A 56 3.18 3.55 -16.30
C ILE A 56 2.95 5.04 -16.05
N VAL A 57 1.86 5.61 -16.56
CA VAL A 57 1.52 7.03 -16.33
C VAL A 57 1.34 7.32 -14.84
N LEU A 58 0.62 6.46 -14.12
CA LEU A 58 0.45 6.56 -12.67
C LEU A 58 1.80 6.50 -11.94
N PHE A 59 2.65 5.54 -12.29
CA PHE A 59 3.97 5.41 -11.68
C PHE A 59 4.86 6.64 -11.94
N MET A 60 4.85 7.17 -13.17
CA MET A 60 5.58 8.39 -13.52
C MET A 60 5.06 9.60 -12.75
N SER A 61 3.74 9.76 -12.66
CA SER A 61 3.14 10.86 -11.89
C SER A 61 3.48 10.78 -10.40
N LEU A 62 3.51 9.57 -9.82
CA LEU A 62 3.92 9.31 -8.44
C LEU A 62 5.39 9.68 -8.22
N MET A 63 6.29 9.29 -9.13
CA MET A 63 7.72 9.66 -9.05
C MET A 63 7.92 11.17 -9.08
N VAL A 64 7.22 11.87 -9.98
CA VAL A 64 7.29 13.33 -10.10
C VAL A 64 6.74 14.00 -8.85
N ALA A 65 5.55 13.60 -8.38
CA ALA A 65 4.93 14.16 -7.19
C ALA A 65 5.77 13.94 -5.92
N ALA A 66 6.32 12.74 -5.75
CA ALA A 66 7.19 12.41 -4.62
C ALA A 66 8.47 13.25 -4.62
N THR A 67 9.12 13.39 -5.78
CA THR A 67 10.36 14.16 -5.90
C THR A 67 10.12 15.65 -5.70
N LEU A 68 9.06 16.21 -6.29
CA LEU A 68 8.71 17.62 -6.11
C LEU A 68 8.35 17.92 -4.65
N MET A 69 7.59 17.06 -4.01
CA MET A 69 7.21 17.26 -2.61
C MET A 69 8.42 17.17 -1.68
N TYR A 70 9.34 16.22 -1.93
CA TYR A 70 10.60 16.16 -1.22
C TYR A 70 11.45 17.43 -1.41
N LEU A 71 11.48 18.01 -2.61
CA LEU A 71 12.24 19.25 -2.86
C LEU A 71 11.62 20.47 -2.18
N ILE A 72 10.29 20.56 -2.13
CA ILE A 72 9.56 21.69 -1.53
C ILE A 72 9.59 21.62 -0.01
N GLU A 73 9.26 20.45 0.55
CA GLU A 73 9.04 20.26 1.98
C GLU A 73 10.24 19.63 2.70
N GLY A 74 11.21 19.03 1.98
CA GLY A 74 12.31 18.29 2.59
C GLY A 74 13.26 19.14 3.44
N THR A 75 13.34 20.45 3.19
CA THR A 75 14.09 21.40 4.03
C THR A 75 13.35 21.82 5.30
N HIS A 76 12.03 21.61 5.34
CA HIS A 76 11.16 21.89 6.48
C HIS A 76 10.77 20.61 7.25
N ALA A 77 11.44 19.50 6.92
CA ALA A 77 11.13 18.17 7.43
C ALA A 77 11.71 17.97 8.84
N GLU A 78 10.89 18.19 9.86
CA GLU A 78 11.22 17.84 11.25
C GLU A 78 10.39 16.64 11.72
N GLY A 79 11.08 15.52 12.01
CA GLY A 79 10.47 14.31 12.58
C GLY A 79 10.01 13.25 11.58
N PHE A 80 9.43 12.16 12.09
CA PHE A 80 8.96 11.02 11.28
C PHE A 80 7.69 11.30 10.47
N ASP A 81 6.98 12.41 10.71
CA ASP A 81 5.72 12.76 10.03
C ASP A 81 5.95 13.81 8.93
N SER A 82 7.09 13.72 8.24
CA SER A 82 7.56 14.76 7.33
C SER A 82 8.16 14.19 6.05
N PHE A 83 8.45 15.06 5.08
CA PHE A 83 9.04 14.66 3.80
C PHE A 83 10.57 14.47 3.91
N ALA A 84 11.02 13.70 4.89
CA ALA A 84 12.44 13.56 5.23
C ALA A 84 13.25 12.71 4.23
N SER A 85 12.57 11.91 3.39
CA SER A 85 13.22 11.09 2.36
C SER A 85 12.33 10.88 1.14
N ILE A 86 12.94 10.49 0.03
CA ILE A 86 12.20 10.17 -1.20
C ILE A 86 11.20 9.02 -0.99
N PRO A 87 11.56 7.88 -0.34
CA PRO A 87 10.60 6.81 -0.09
C PRO A 87 9.39 7.24 0.76
N GLN A 88 9.61 8.15 1.70
CA GLN A 88 8.54 8.70 2.52
C GLN A 88 7.62 9.63 1.72
N SER A 89 8.19 10.43 0.83
CA SER A 89 7.44 11.27 -0.10
C SER A 89 6.67 10.43 -1.14
N MET A 90 7.21 9.26 -1.53
CA MET A 90 6.50 8.28 -2.35
C MET A 90 5.31 7.67 -1.62
N TYR A 91 5.44 7.37 -0.33
CA TYR A 91 4.31 6.90 0.47
C TYR A 91 3.19 7.94 0.47
N TRP A 92 3.51 9.21 0.75
CA TRP A 92 2.54 10.32 0.66
C TRP A 92 1.91 10.44 -0.74
N ALA A 93 2.72 10.42 -1.80
CA ALA A 93 2.21 10.50 -3.16
C ALA A 93 1.28 9.31 -3.50
N THR A 94 1.60 8.11 -3.00
CA THR A 94 0.78 6.91 -3.20
C THR A 94 -0.60 7.07 -2.55
N ILE A 95 -0.65 7.44 -1.26
CA ILE A 95 -1.93 7.57 -0.54
C ILE A 95 -2.78 8.73 -1.06
N THR A 96 -2.14 9.76 -1.62
CA THR A 96 -2.82 10.93 -2.21
C THR A 96 -3.40 10.57 -3.59
N LEU A 97 -2.59 10.02 -4.52
CA LEU A 97 -3.08 9.61 -5.84
C LEU A 97 -4.14 8.51 -5.78
N THR A 98 -4.05 7.61 -4.79
CA THR A 98 -5.06 6.57 -4.58
C THR A 98 -6.28 7.06 -3.80
N THR A 99 -6.33 8.35 -3.46
CA THR A 99 -7.42 9.01 -2.71
C THR A 99 -7.69 8.41 -1.32
N ILE A 100 -6.72 7.70 -0.75
CA ILE A 100 -6.79 7.15 0.61
C ILE A 100 -6.64 8.29 1.62
N GLY A 101 -5.59 9.11 1.48
CA GLY A 101 -5.39 10.34 2.25
C GLY A 101 -5.44 10.16 3.78
N TYR A 102 -4.60 9.30 4.35
CA TYR A 102 -4.57 9.09 5.82
C TYR A 102 -4.31 10.37 6.62
N GLY A 103 -3.58 11.34 6.05
CA GLY A 103 -3.28 12.62 6.67
C GLY A 103 -2.17 12.57 7.72
N ASP A 104 -1.44 11.46 7.80
CA ASP A 104 -0.25 11.27 8.66
C ASP A 104 0.94 12.10 8.18
N ILE A 105 1.13 12.24 6.87
CA ILE A 105 2.13 13.13 6.26
C ILE A 105 1.38 14.13 5.40
N THR A 106 1.59 15.43 5.64
CA THR A 106 0.94 16.51 4.88
C THR A 106 1.88 17.70 4.68
N PRO A 107 1.80 18.39 3.53
CA PRO A 107 2.64 19.56 3.26
C PRO A 107 2.31 20.71 4.21
N ARG A 108 3.34 21.33 4.77
CA ARG A 108 3.21 22.43 5.73
C ARG A 108 3.47 23.79 5.07
N THR A 109 4.22 23.83 3.98
CA THR A 109 4.48 25.07 3.24
C THR A 109 3.29 25.42 2.32
N SER A 110 3.07 26.72 2.10
CA SER A 110 2.02 27.19 1.18
C SER A 110 2.22 26.67 -0.25
N TRP A 111 3.47 26.51 -0.68
CA TRP A 111 3.80 25.96 -2.00
C TRP A 111 3.51 24.46 -2.09
N GLY A 112 3.83 23.69 -1.05
CA GLY A 112 3.51 22.26 -0.98
C GLY A 112 1.99 22.03 -0.95
N GLN A 113 1.25 22.87 -0.22
CA GLN A 113 -0.21 22.83 -0.21
C GLN A 113 -0.80 23.19 -1.58
N ALA A 114 -0.30 24.23 -2.25
CA ALA A 114 -0.74 24.57 -3.60
C ALA A 114 -0.49 23.42 -4.57
N PHE A 115 0.69 22.78 -4.52
CA PHE A 115 1.00 21.62 -5.34
C PHE A 115 0.10 20.42 -5.02
N CYS A 116 -0.20 20.18 -3.74
CA CYS A 116 -1.12 19.12 -3.31
C CYS A 116 -2.53 19.26 -3.92
N CYS A 117 -2.99 20.47 -4.21
CA CYS A 117 -4.28 20.67 -4.89
C CYS A 117 -4.25 20.30 -6.38
N PHE A 118 -3.07 20.23 -7.01
CA PHE A 118 -2.90 19.86 -8.41
C PHE A 118 -2.67 18.35 -8.63
N VAL A 119 -2.18 17.66 -7.60
CA VAL A 119 -1.99 16.20 -7.58
C VAL A 119 -3.32 15.50 -7.42
#